data_AF-A0A0F9YA17-F1
#
_entry.id   AF-A0A0F9YA17-F1
#
_cell.length_a   1.000
_cell.length_b   1.000
_cell.length_c   1.000
_cell.angle_alpha   90.00
_cell.angle_beta   90.00
_cell.angle_gamma   90.00
#
_symmetry.space_group_name_H-M   'P 1'
#
loop_
_entity.id
_entity.type
_entity.pdbx_description
1 polymer ?
#
loop_
_entity_poly.entity_id
_entity_poly.type
_entity_poly.pdbx_seq_one_letter_code
_entity_poly.pdbx_strand_id
1 'polypeptide(L)'
;MVFFFAITGLINTITALILGSLVFLSSKPKKQVKISFWFVSVSVIWWSFSYFLWLSSSDVNNAMFWVRMLSIGSVLIPVSFLHWIYTLFEIQDKKILKLCYLFTFFILLFSYSTFFIKGVRPIAGFDYWPIPGMVYNLYLFVGYFGILGFGLFKLLQLYKKSSSVQRLQLKYLIAGVIVGCGGGATNFFLWYGVNVLPYGNVLVSAYPILFTY
;
A
#
# COMPACT_ATOMS: atom_id res chain seq x y z
N MET A 1 -21.52 2.13 11.36
CA MET A 1 -20.20 2.78 11.17
C MET A 1 -19.17 1.85 10.55
N VAL A 2 -18.88 0.69 11.16
CA VAL A 2 -17.89 -0.29 10.66
C VAL A 2 -18.14 -0.70 9.20
N PHE A 3 -19.40 -0.93 8.82
CA PHE A 3 -19.80 -1.28 7.45
C PHE A 3 -19.33 -0.28 6.39
N PHE A 4 -19.38 1.03 6.70
CA PHE A 4 -18.88 2.07 5.79
C PHE A 4 -17.38 1.86 5.51
N PHE A 5 -16.59 1.68 6.57
CA PHE A 5 -15.15 1.45 6.44
C PHE A 5 -14.87 0.12 5.73
N ALA A 6 -15.59 -0.95 6.02
CA ALA A 6 -15.45 -2.23 5.32
C ALA A 6 -15.63 -2.06 3.80
N ILE A 7 -16.71 -1.36 3.37
CA ILE A 7 -16.96 -1.09 1.95
C ILE A 7 -15.80 -0.32 1.30
N THR A 8 -15.14 0.61 2.00
CA THR A 8 -13.98 1.30 1.41
C THR A 8 -12.86 0.33 1.01
N GLY A 9 -12.65 -0.75 1.78
CA GLY A 9 -11.73 -1.84 1.40
C GLY A 9 -12.17 -2.56 0.12
N LEU A 10 -13.46 -2.83 -0.02
CA LEU A 10 -14.00 -3.46 -1.23
C LEU A 10 -13.90 -2.55 -2.46
N ILE A 11 -14.20 -1.26 -2.32
CA ILE A 11 -14.02 -0.26 -3.38
C ILE A 11 -12.55 -0.24 -3.82
N ASN A 12 -11.62 -0.14 -2.87
CA ASN A 12 -10.18 -0.17 -3.16
C ASN A 12 -9.78 -1.46 -3.92
N THR A 13 -10.36 -2.60 -3.53
CA THR A 13 -10.11 -3.91 -4.17
C THR A 13 -10.56 -3.90 -5.62
N ILE A 14 -11.82 -3.50 -5.87
CA ILE A 14 -12.42 -3.47 -7.20
C ILE A 14 -11.67 -2.49 -8.10
N THR A 15 -11.37 -1.29 -7.60
CA THR A 15 -10.60 -0.28 -8.35
C THR A 15 -9.22 -0.80 -8.71
N ALA A 16 -8.49 -1.41 -7.77
CA ALA A 16 -7.17 -1.95 -8.05
C ALA A 16 -7.19 -3.14 -9.02
N LEU A 17 -8.21 -3.99 -8.94
CA LEU A 17 -8.42 -5.10 -9.86
C LEU A 17 -8.70 -4.62 -11.29
N ILE A 18 -9.64 -3.68 -11.46
CA ILE A 18 -9.98 -3.13 -12.77
C ILE A 18 -8.76 -2.47 -13.41
N LEU A 19 -8.10 -1.56 -12.70
CA LEU A 19 -6.96 -0.83 -13.24
C LEU A 19 -5.75 -1.71 -13.51
N GLY A 20 -5.41 -2.58 -12.57
CA GLY A 20 -4.30 -3.51 -12.72
C GLY A 20 -4.49 -4.36 -13.98
N SER A 21 -5.72 -4.84 -14.19
CA SER A 21 -6.08 -5.66 -15.35
C SER A 21 -6.03 -4.84 -16.64
N LEU A 22 -6.57 -3.61 -16.65
CA LEU A 22 -6.52 -2.72 -17.82
C LEU A 22 -5.09 -2.41 -18.25
N VAL A 23 -4.19 -2.10 -17.32
CA VAL A 23 -2.78 -1.81 -17.63
C VAL A 23 -2.06 -3.09 -18.08
N PHE A 24 -2.32 -4.23 -17.46
CA PHE A 24 -1.72 -5.50 -17.83
C PHE A 24 -2.08 -5.94 -19.25
N LEU A 25 -3.36 -5.77 -19.61
CA LEU A 25 -3.91 -6.08 -20.93
C LEU A 25 -3.60 -5.01 -21.99
N SER A 26 -3.15 -3.81 -21.58
CA SER A 26 -2.79 -2.74 -22.50
C SER A 26 -1.63 -3.12 -23.42
N SER A 27 -1.70 -2.69 -24.68
CA SER A 27 -0.62 -2.83 -25.67
C SER A 27 0.45 -1.74 -25.55
N LYS A 28 0.19 -0.64 -24.84
CA LYS A 28 1.07 0.54 -24.84
C LYS A 28 2.36 0.35 -24.00
N PRO A 29 2.31 -0.04 -22.71
CA PRO A 29 3.52 -0.10 -21.90
C PRO A 29 4.38 -1.34 -22.21
N LYS A 30 5.70 -1.22 -22.01
CA LYS A 30 6.64 -2.36 -22.09
C LYS A 30 6.21 -3.48 -21.13
N LYS A 31 6.44 -4.74 -21.54
CA LYS A 31 6.05 -5.94 -20.77
C LYS A 31 6.47 -5.87 -19.29
N GLN A 32 7.70 -5.44 -19.01
CA GLN A 32 8.21 -5.37 -17.62
C GLN A 32 7.47 -4.31 -16.78
N VAL A 33 7.09 -3.17 -17.37
CA VAL A 33 6.32 -2.11 -16.70
C VAL A 33 4.94 -2.65 -16.33
N LYS A 34 4.28 -3.36 -17.25
CA LYS A 34 2.97 -3.98 -17.02
C LYS A 34 3.00 -4.99 -15.88
N ILE A 35 3.99 -5.88 -15.88
CA ILE A 35 4.14 -6.91 -14.86
C ILE A 35 4.45 -6.29 -13.49
N SER A 36 5.42 -5.38 -13.41
CA SER A 36 5.77 -4.72 -12.14
C SER A 36 4.60 -3.91 -11.58
N PHE A 37 3.83 -3.26 -12.45
CA PHE A 37 2.62 -2.56 -12.06
C PHE A 37 1.51 -3.49 -11.56
N TRP A 38 1.32 -4.63 -12.22
CA TRP A 38 0.36 -5.64 -11.78
C TRP A 38 0.70 -6.15 -10.37
N PHE A 39 1.99 -6.29 -10.02
CA PHE A 39 2.39 -6.62 -8.65
C PHE A 39 2.01 -5.54 -7.62
N VAL A 40 2.07 -4.26 -7.98
CA VAL A 40 1.53 -3.18 -7.13
C VAL A 40 0.04 -3.38 -6.91
N SER A 41 -0.70 -3.60 -8.00
CA SER A 41 -2.16 -3.80 -7.98
C SER A 41 -2.54 -5.00 -7.13
N VAL A 42 -1.88 -6.15 -7.31
CA VAL A 42 -2.11 -7.37 -6.50
C VAL A 42 -1.81 -7.13 -5.03
N SER A 43 -0.76 -6.39 -4.70
CA SER A 43 -0.45 -6.06 -3.29
C SER A 43 -1.55 -5.20 -2.66
N VAL A 44 -2.08 -4.23 -3.40
CA VAL A 44 -3.22 -3.39 -2.97
C VAL A 44 -4.50 -4.22 -2.86
N ILE A 45 -4.80 -5.10 -3.83
CA ILE A 45 -5.95 -6.02 -3.81
C ILE A 45 -5.87 -6.90 -2.56
N TRP A 46 -4.71 -7.52 -2.31
CA TRP A 46 -4.51 -8.39 -1.17
C TRP A 46 -4.74 -7.68 0.16
N TRP A 47 -4.16 -6.48 0.30
CA TRP A 47 -4.35 -5.63 1.48
C TRP A 47 -5.81 -5.22 1.66
N SER A 48 -6.45 -4.68 0.62
CA SER A 48 -7.79 -4.08 0.72
C SER A 48 -8.93 -5.10 0.80
N PHE A 49 -8.78 -6.26 0.16
CA PHE A 49 -9.72 -7.37 0.31
C PHE A 49 -9.64 -7.97 1.72
N SER A 50 -8.42 -8.17 2.23
CA SER A 50 -8.21 -8.61 3.62
C SER A 50 -8.74 -7.58 4.62
N TYR A 51 -8.65 -6.28 4.31
CA TYR A 51 -9.22 -5.20 5.13
C TYR A 51 -10.75 -5.32 5.23
N PHE A 52 -11.43 -5.56 4.11
CA PHE A 52 -12.87 -5.79 4.09
C PHE A 52 -13.24 -6.99 4.98
N LEU A 53 -12.57 -8.13 4.80
CA LEU A 53 -12.85 -9.36 5.56
C LEU A 53 -12.54 -9.22 7.06
N TRP A 54 -11.48 -8.49 7.39
CA TRP A 54 -11.16 -8.16 8.78
C TRP A 54 -12.27 -7.35 9.44
N LEU A 55 -12.74 -6.26 8.80
CA LEU A 55 -13.81 -5.43 9.37
C LEU A 55 -15.19 -6.11 9.35
N SER A 56 -15.34 -7.17 8.57
CA SER A 56 -16.54 -8.04 8.56
C SER A 56 -16.44 -9.24 9.50
N SER A 57 -15.34 -9.40 10.24
CA SER A 57 -15.14 -10.54 11.14
C SER A 57 -16.03 -10.44 12.38
N SER A 58 -16.62 -11.56 12.80
CA SER A 58 -17.48 -11.66 13.99
C SER A 58 -16.76 -12.17 15.23
N ASP A 59 -15.54 -12.69 15.09
CA ASP A 59 -14.74 -13.25 16.18
C ASP A 59 -13.26 -12.88 16.09
N VAL A 60 -12.57 -13.01 17.22
CA VAL A 60 -11.15 -12.63 17.39
C VAL A 60 -10.22 -13.43 16.49
N ASN A 61 -10.47 -14.74 16.29
CA ASN A 61 -9.56 -15.60 15.53
C ASN A 61 -9.62 -15.26 14.04
N ASN A 62 -10.82 -15.09 13.51
CA ASN A 62 -11.03 -14.68 12.12
C ASN A 62 -10.48 -13.26 11.86
N ALA A 63 -10.72 -12.32 12.78
CA ALA A 63 -10.17 -10.97 12.68
C ALA A 63 -8.62 -10.99 12.70
N MET A 64 -8.01 -11.75 13.61
CA MET A 64 -6.56 -11.91 13.70
C MET A 64 -5.95 -12.49 12.42
N PHE A 65 -6.61 -13.48 11.82
CA PHE A 65 -6.19 -14.05 10.54
C PHE A 65 -6.19 -12.98 9.45
N TRP A 66 -7.30 -12.26 9.26
CA TRP A 66 -7.40 -11.26 8.19
C TRP A 66 -6.52 -10.03 8.42
N VAL A 67 -6.27 -9.62 9.67
CA VAL A 67 -5.27 -8.59 9.99
C VAL A 67 -3.87 -9.01 9.55
N ARG A 68 -3.48 -10.27 9.77
CA ARG A 68 -2.18 -10.78 9.33
C ARG A 68 -2.09 -10.83 7.80
N MET A 69 -3.14 -11.32 7.15
CA MET A 69 -3.23 -11.34 5.68
C MET A 69 -3.18 -9.94 5.08
N LEU A 70 -3.90 -8.99 5.67
CA LEU A 70 -3.84 -7.57 5.34
C LEU A 70 -2.41 -7.04 5.46
N SER A 71 -1.73 -7.38 6.55
CA SER A 71 -0.40 -6.84 6.84
C SER A 71 0.63 -7.34 5.82
N ILE A 72 0.50 -8.58 5.33
CA ILE A 72 1.32 -9.10 4.22
C ILE A 72 1.16 -8.23 2.97
N GLY A 73 -0.09 -7.94 2.57
CA GLY A 73 -0.35 -7.04 1.44
C GLY A 73 0.26 -5.65 1.67
N SER A 74 0.10 -5.11 2.88
CA SER A 74 0.63 -3.80 3.28
C SER A 74 2.16 -3.71 3.23
N VAL A 75 2.87 -4.81 3.54
CA VAL A 75 4.33 -4.91 3.48
C VAL A 75 4.83 -5.00 2.03
N LEU A 76 4.04 -5.58 1.12
CA LEU A 76 4.40 -5.72 -0.29
C LEU A 76 4.18 -4.43 -1.11
N ILE A 77 3.24 -3.56 -0.72
CA ILE A 77 2.92 -2.32 -1.44
C ILE A 77 4.17 -1.43 -1.65
N PRO A 78 4.97 -1.07 -0.62
CA PRO A 78 6.10 -0.17 -0.80
C PRO A 78 7.18 -0.69 -1.76
N VAL A 79 7.55 -1.97 -1.63
CA VAL A 79 8.62 -2.56 -2.46
C VAL A 79 8.17 -2.81 -3.89
N SER A 80 6.91 -3.23 -4.10
CA SER A 80 6.35 -3.39 -5.45
C SER A 80 6.24 -2.04 -6.15
N PHE A 81 5.80 -0.99 -5.43
CA PHE A 81 5.74 0.37 -5.94
C PHE A 81 7.13 0.90 -6.31
N LEU A 82 8.13 0.72 -5.45
CA LEU A 82 9.50 1.14 -5.76
C LEU A 82 10.06 0.38 -6.96
N HIS A 83 9.82 -0.93 -7.06
CA HIS A 83 10.19 -1.72 -8.23
C HIS A 83 9.54 -1.15 -9.48
N TRP A 84 8.24 -0.87 -9.44
CA TRP A 84 7.52 -0.30 -10.58
C TRP A 84 8.12 1.04 -11.04
N ILE A 85 8.47 1.95 -10.12
CA ILE A 85 9.20 3.20 -10.46
C ILE A 85 10.51 2.89 -11.18
N TYR A 86 11.30 1.97 -10.64
CA TYR A 86 12.59 1.58 -11.22
C TYR A 86 12.45 1.02 -12.63
N THR A 87 11.39 0.26 -12.88
CA THR A 87 11.10 -0.31 -14.20
C THR A 87 10.53 0.72 -15.16
N LEU A 88 9.63 1.59 -14.70
CA LEU A 88 8.98 2.63 -15.49
C LEU A 88 10.00 3.65 -16.02
N PHE A 89 10.97 4.04 -15.19
CA PHE A 89 12.00 5.03 -15.53
C PHE A 89 13.37 4.41 -15.84
N GLU A 90 13.44 3.09 -16.02
CA GLU A 90 14.65 2.36 -16.40
C GLU A 90 15.89 2.68 -15.54
N ILE A 91 15.68 2.82 -14.23
CA ILE A 91 16.72 3.17 -13.27
C ILE A 91 17.71 2.01 -13.14
N GLN A 92 18.98 2.27 -13.48
CA GLN A 92 20.02 1.23 -13.59
C GLN A 92 20.56 0.76 -12.23
N ASP A 93 20.79 1.67 -11.27
CA ASP A 93 21.33 1.29 -9.96
C ASP A 93 20.27 0.69 -9.04
N LYS A 94 20.20 -0.65 -9.03
CA LYS A 94 19.24 -1.45 -8.26
C LYS A 94 19.73 -1.84 -6.86
N LYS A 95 20.85 -1.31 -6.34
CA LYS A 95 21.36 -1.68 -5.01
C LYS A 95 20.34 -1.42 -3.91
N ILE A 96 19.76 -0.23 -3.89
CA ILE A 96 18.74 0.16 -2.89
C ILE A 96 17.49 -0.72 -3.03
N LEU A 97 17.02 -0.97 -4.27
CA LEU A 97 15.87 -1.84 -4.50
C LEU A 97 16.10 -3.26 -3.95
N LYS A 98 17.30 -3.83 -4.13
CA LYS A 98 17.66 -5.14 -3.56
C LYS A 98 17.63 -5.14 -2.03
N LEU A 99 18.14 -4.08 -1.40
CA LEU A 99 18.07 -3.91 0.06
C LEU A 99 16.62 -3.79 0.55
N CYS A 100 15.77 -3.06 -0.17
CA CYS A 100 14.34 -2.96 0.12
C CYS A 100 13.65 -4.33 0.01
N TYR A 101 14.00 -5.15 -0.99
CA TYR A 101 13.50 -6.52 -1.10
C TYR A 101 13.95 -7.42 0.07
N LEU A 102 15.23 -7.34 0.45
CA LEU A 102 15.75 -8.10 1.59
C LEU A 102 15.05 -7.69 2.89
N PHE A 103 14.86 -6.39 3.11
CA PHE A 103 14.10 -5.85 4.24
C PHE A 103 12.64 -6.34 4.23
N THR A 104 11.94 -6.21 3.11
CA THR A 104 10.56 -6.70 2.96
C THR A 104 10.48 -8.20 3.25
N PHE A 105 11.40 -9.00 2.69
CA PHE A 105 11.46 -10.44 2.95
C PHE A 105 11.65 -10.73 4.45
N PHE A 106 12.57 -10.03 5.11
CA PHE A 106 12.78 -10.16 6.55
C PHE A 106 11.50 -9.85 7.36
N ILE A 107 10.80 -8.75 7.05
CA ILE A 107 9.53 -8.41 7.71
C ILE A 107 8.48 -9.51 7.49
N LEU A 108 8.40 -10.07 6.28
CA LEU A 108 7.43 -11.11 5.96
C LEU A 108 7.62 -12.40 6.77
N LEU A 109 8.84 -12.71 7.24
CA LEU A 109 9.08 -13.84 8.14
C LEU A 109 8.33 -13.70 9.48
N PHE A 110 8.00 -12.47 9.89
CA PHE A 110 7.25 -12.18 11.10
C PHE A 110 5.74 -12.06 10.87
N SER A 111 5.22 -12.28 9.66
CA SER A 111 3.82 -12.02 9.30
C SER A 111 2.79 -12.68 10.23
N TYR A 112 3.11 -13.87 10.77
CA TYR A 112 2.26 -14.61 11.69
C TYR A 112 2.68 -14.51 13.17
N SER A 113 3.75 -13.76 13.46
CA SER A 113 4.31 -13.60 14.79
C SER A 113 3.61 -12.50 15.60
N THR A 114 3.56 -12.67 16.92
CA THR A 114 3.16 -11.62 17.87
C THR A 114 4.10 -10.42 17.87
N PHE A 115 5.35 -10.59 17.39
CA PHE A 115 6.27 -9.48 17.17
C PHE A 115 5.80 -8.53 16.07
N PHE A 116 4.98 -8.99 15.13
CA PHE A 116 4.38 -8.15 14.11
C PHE A 116 2.96 -7.72 14.50
N ILE A 117 2.06 -8.67 14.76
CA ILE A 117 0.69 -8.37 15.22
C ILE A 117 0.47 -9.03 16.58
N LYS A 118 0.46 -8.22 17.65
CA LYS A 118 0.32 -8.73 19.03
C LYS A 118 -1.07 -9.29 19.31
N GLY A 119 -2.10 -8.67 18.75
CA GLY A 119 -3.49 -8.97 19.04
C GLY A 119 -4.42 -7.95 18.38
N VAL A 120 -5.69 -8.01 18.75
CA VAL A 120 -6.73 -7.04 18.41
C VAL A 120 -7.41 -6.53 19.69
N ARG A 121 -8.00 -5.34 19.63
CA ARG A 121 -8.74 -4.71 20.75
C ARG A 121 -9.94 -3.91 20.25
N PRO A 122 -10.95 -3.71 21.09
CA PRO A 122 -11.98 -2.73 20.82
C PRO A 122 -11.42 -1.31 20.95
N ILE A 123 -11.67 -0.45 19.96
CA ILE A 123 -11.33 0.98 19.98
C ILE A 123 -12.17 1.76 18.97
N ALA A 124 -12.61 2.98 19.34
CA ALA A 124 -13.29 3.90 18.43
C ALA A 124 -14.49 3.28 17.66
N GLY A 125 -15.22 2.37 18.31
CA GLY A 125 -16.38 1.68 17.74
C GLY A 125 -16.05 0.54 16.76
N PHE A 126 -14.79 0.08 16.72
CA PHE A 126 -14.38 -1.17 16.08
C PHE A 126 -14.06 -2.21 17.14
N ASP A 127 -14.52 -3.44 16.98
CA ASP A 127 -14.35 -4.50 17.98
C ASP A 127 -12.96 -5.15 17.95
N TYR A 128 -12.36 -5.24 16.75
CA TYR A 128 -11.16 -6.02 16.51
C TYR A 128 -10.03 -5.20 15.88
N TRP A 129 -9.73 -4.01 16.41
CA TRP A 129 -8.64 -3.19 15.87
C TRP A 129 -7.25 -3.70 16.25
N PRO A 130 -6.31 -3.83 15.30
CA PRO A 130 -5.01 -4.44 15.55
C PRO A 130 -4.11 -3.63 16.49
N ILE A 131 -3.32 -4.37 17.27
CA ILE A 131 -2.29 -3.86 18.17
C ILE A 131 -0.92 -4.16 17.55
N PRO A 132 -0.11 -3.13 17.23
CA PRO A 132 1.18 -3.32 16.60
C PRO A 132 2.18 -3.99 17.55
N GLY A 133 2.91 -4.97 17.01
CA GLY A 133 4.10 -5.52 17.62
C GLY A 133 5.36 -4.68 17.37
N MET A 134 6.47 -5.03 18.01
CA MET A 134 7.73 -4.29 17.87
C MET A 134 8.24 -4.26 16.42
N VAL A 135 8.12 -5.35 15.68
CA VAL A 135 8.51 -5.44 14.26
C VAL A 135 7.55 -4.64 13.37
N TYR A 136 6.30 -4.44 13.79
CA TYR A 136 5.38 -3.58 13.04
C TYR A 136 5.82 -2.13 13.02
N ASN A 137 6.38 -1.63 14.14
CA ASN A 137 6.96 -0.30 14.19
C ASN A 137 8.10 -0.16 13.17
N LEU A 138 8.98 -1.17 13.10
CA LEU A 138 10.07 -1.21 12.12
C LEU A 138 9.54 -1.19 10.68
N TYR A 139 8.52 -2.01 10.38
CA TYR A 139 7.82 -1.97 9.10
C TYR A 139 7.24 -0.58 8.81
N LEU A 140 6.57 0.06 9.77
CA LEU A 140 5.92 1.34 9.55
C LEU A 140 6.96 2.43 9.21
N PHE A 141 8.03 2.54 9.98
CA PHE A 141 9.04 3.58 9.76
C PHE A 141 9.92 3.30 8.54
N VAL A 142 10.46 2.09 8.41
CA VAL A 142 11.41 1.77 7.32
C VAL A 142 10.66 1.35 6.06
N GLY A 143 9.67 0.48 6.19
CA GLY A 143 8.89 -0.04 5.06
C GLY A 143 7.91 0.99 4.51
N TYR A 144 6.90 1.38 5.29
CA TYR A 144 5.88 2.30 4.81
C TYR A 144 6.46 3.69 4.55
N PHE A 145 6.95 4.41 5.57
CA PHE A 145 7.43 5.78 5.38
C PHE A 145 8.77 5.85 4.64
N GLY A 146 9.71 4.93 4.93
CA GLY A 146 11.04 4.92 4.31
C GLY A 146 11.02 4.53 2.83
N ILE A 147 10.55 3.32 2.48
CA ILE A 147 10.57 2.84 1.09
C ILE A 147 9.61 3.67 0.21
N LEU A 148 8.38 3.97 0.67
CA LEU A 148 7.48 4.84 -0.11
C LEU A 148 8.04 6.25 -0.24
N GLY A 149 8.58 6.82 0.84
CA GLY A 149 9.20 8.14 0.84
C GLY A 149 10.39 8.22 -0.12
N PHE A 150 11.21 7.17 -0.19
CA PHE A 150 12.29 7.08 -1.17
C PHE A 150 11.77 6.99 -2.61
N GLY A 151 10.70 6.24 -2.86
CA GLY A 151 10.01 6.21 -4.15
C GLY A 151 9.50 7.60 -4.55
N LEU A 152 8.83 8.30 -3.65
CA LEU A 152 8.35 9.67 -3.86
C LEU A 152 9.50 10.64 -4.14
N PHE A 153 10.61 10.51 -3.39
CA PHE A 153 11.82 11.29 -3.63
C PHE A 153 12.39 11.06 -5.03
N LYS A 154 12.42 9.82 -5.52
CA LYS A 154 12.85 9.51 -6.90
C LYS A 154 11.94 10.17 -7.94
N LEU A 155 10.62 10.14 -7.72
CA LEU A 155 9.67 10.83 -8.61
C LEU A 155 9.91 12.35 -8.62
N LEU A 156 10.16 12.96 -7.45
CA LEU A 156 10.47 14.40 -7.35
C LEU A 156 11.80 14.75 -8.03
N GLN A 157 12.82 13.89 -7.95
CA GLN A 157 14.08 14.08 -8.67
C GLN A 157 13.87 14.04 -10.19
N LEU A 158 13.07 13.10 -10.69
CA LEU A 158 12.72 12.99 -12.10
C LEU A 158 11.92 14.22 -12.56
N TYR A 159 10.94 14.65 -11.77
CA TYR A 159 10.10 15.82 -12.05
C TYR A 159 10.92 17.08 -12.33
N LYS A 160 11.96 17.32 -11.52
CA LYS A 160 12.87 18.46 -11.68
C LYS A 160 13.71 18.41 -12.96
N LYS A 161 13.95 17.22 -13.51
CA LYS A 161 14.79 16.99 -14.71
C LYS A 161 13.97 16.81 -16.00
N SER A 162 12.65 16.68 -15.90
CA SER A 162 11.77 16.41 -17.04
C SER A 162 11.35 17.66 -17.84
N SER A 163 11.10 17.45 -19.13
CA SER A 163 10.47 18.42 -20.05
C SER A 163 9.00 18.69 -19.70
N SER A 164 8.37 19.69 -20.32
CA SER A 164 7.01 20.15 -19.98
C SER A 164 5.95 19.03 -19.96
N VAL A 165 5.93 18.15 -20.97
CA VAL A 165 4.95 17.05 -21.07
C VAL A 165 5.20 15.97 -20.02
N GLN A 166 6.44 15.48 -19.89
CA GLN A 166 6.81 14.48 -18.89
C GLN A 166 6.62 14.98 -17.46
N ARG A 167 6.85 16.28 -17.23
CA ARG A 167 6.65 16.93 -15.94
C ARG A 167 5.17 16.92 -15.53
N LEU A 168 4.24 17.06 -16.47
CA LEU A 168 2.81 16.96 -16.18
C LEU A 168 2.41 15.54 -15.78
N GLN A 169 2.89 14.51 -16.48
CA GLN A 169 2.66 13.11 -16.13
C GLN A 169 3.20 12.79 -14.73
N LEU A 170 4.43 13.22 -14.43
CA LEU A 170 5.04 13.06 -13.10
C LEU A 170 4.27 13.81 -12.02
N LYS A 171 3.68 14.98 -12.32
CA LYS A 171 2.84 15.73 -11.37
C LYS A 171 1.61 14.92 -10.95
N TYR A 172 0.90 14.33 -11.91
CA TYR A 172 -0.27 13.48 -11.60
C TYR A 172 0.13 12.23 -10.83
N LEU A 173 1.25 11.60 -11.22
CA LEU A 173 1.80 10.46 -10.51
C LEU A 173 2.14 10.79 -9.06
N ILE A 174 2.85 11.89 -8.82
CA ILE A 174 3.19 12.35 -7.47
C ILE A 174 1.93 12.64 -6.66
N ALA A 175 0.95 13.34 -7.24
CA ALA A 175 -0.31 13.65 -6.58
C ALA A 175 -1.09 12.40 -6.18
N GLY A 176 -1.22 11.41 -7.08
CA GLY A 176 -1.91 10.16 -6.78
C GLY A 176 -1.20 9.34 -5.70
N VAL A 177 0.14 9.37 -5.65
CA VAL A 177 0.91 8.68 -4.58
C VAL A 177 0.64 9.34 -3.24
N ILE A 178 0.67 10.67 -3.18
CA ILE A 178 0.41 11.42 -1.95
C ILE A 178 -1.04 11.18 -1.48
N VAL A 179 -2.01 11.23 -2.39
CA VAL A 179 -3.43 11.02 -2.06
C VAL A 179 -3.68 9.57 -1.63
N GLY A 180 -3.19 8.59 -2.39
CA GLY A 180 -3.39 7.17 -2.09
C GLY A 180 -2.67 6.72 -0.82
N CYS A 181 -1.37 6.97 -0.71
CA CYS A 181 -0.59 6.61 0.48
C CYS A 181 -0.95 7.48 1.69
N GLY A 182 -1.30 8.74 1.50
CA GLY A 182 -1.81 9.59 2.57
C GLY A 182 -3.14 9.08 3.11
N GLY A 183 -4.04 8.67 2.21
CA GLY A 183 -5.30 8.02 2.55
C GLY A 183 -5.12 6.73 3.36
N GLY A 184 -4.25 5.84 2.88
CA GLY A 184 -3.89 4.61 3.60
C GLY A 184 -3.27 4.86 4.97
N ALA A 185 -2.46 5.91 5.11
CA ALA A 185 -1.79 6.26 6.36
C ALA A 185 -2.78 6.64 7.49
N THR A 186 -4.00 7.08 7.15
CA THR A 186 -5.03 7.40 8.15
C THR A 186 -5.42 6.19 9.01
N ASN A 187 -5.16 4.96 8.55
CA ASN A 187 -5.37 3.76 9.36
C ASN A 187 -4.46 3.71 10.59
N PHE A 188 -3.22 4.20 10.50
CA PHE A 188 -2.22 3.96 11.53
C PHE A 188 -2.53 4.68 12.85
N PHE A 189 -3.31 5.76 12.86
CA PHE A 189 -3.66 6.47 14.10
C PHE A 189 -4.29 5.52 15.14
N LEU A 190 -5.30 4.74 14.73
CA LEU A 190 -5.98 3.80 15.63
C LEU A 190 -5.10 2.61 16.05
N TRP A 191 -4.14 2.19 15.21
CA TRP A 191 -3.15 1.17 15.60
C TRP A 191 -2.38 1.60 16.85
N TYR A 192 -2.06 2.89 16.97
CA TYR A 192 -1.35 3.46 18.12
C TYR A 192 -2.29 4.07 19.18
N GLY A 193 -3.59 3.86 19.07
CA GLY A 193 -4.56 4.30 20.08
C GLY A 193 -4.97 5.77 19.97
N VAL A 194 -4.57 6.46 18.90
CA VAL A 194 -5.00 7.82 18.61
C VAL A 194 -6.37 7.77 17.94
N ASN A 195 -7.37 8.41 18.54
CA ASN A 195 -8.78 8.33 18.13
C ASN A 195 -9.09 9.17 16.87
N VAL A 196 -8.44 8.84 15.75
CA VAL A 196 -8.68 9.43 14.43
C VAL A 196 -9.15 8.31 13.51
N LEU A 197 -10.41 8.40 13.08
CA LEU A 197 -11.02 7.39 12.21
C LEU A 197 -10.41 7.41 10.80
N PRO A 198 -10.30 6.26 10.12
CA PRO A 198 -9.57 6.11 8.86
C PRO A 198 -10.43 6.54 7.65
N TYR A 199 -11.04 7.73 7.69
CA TYR A 199 -11.87 8.24 6.59
C TYR A 199 -11.07 8.40 5.28
N GLY A 200 -9.76 8.63 5.38
CA GLY A 200 -8.87 8.71 4.22
C GLY A 200 -8.70 7.38 3.49
N ASN A 201 -9.09 6.24 4.07
CA ASN A 201 -8.87 4.91 3.48
C ASN A 201 -9.47 4.77 2.07
N VAL A 202 -10.60 5.43 1.81
CA VAL A 202 -11.24 5.44 0.49
C VAL A 202 -10.37 6.11 -0.59
N LEU A 203 -9.47 7.03 -0.21
CA LEU A 203 -8.59 7.72 -1.16
C LEU A 203 -7.53 6.79 -1.76
N VAL A 204 -7.34 5.58 -1.23
CA VAL A 204 -6.51 4.55 -1.90
C VAL A 204 -7.13 4.18 -3.26
N SER A 205 -8.45 4.23 -3.40
CA SER A 205 -9.14 4.09 -4.69
C SER A 205 -8.93 5.26 -5.65
N ALA A 206 -8.28 6.35 -5.22
CA ALA A 206 -7.89 7.47 -6.07
C ALA A 206 -6.49 7.29 -6.72
N TYR A 207 -5.83 6.15 -6.48
CA TYR A 207 -4.63 5.77 -7.24
C TYR A 207 -4.81 5.60 -8.77
N PRO A 208 -6.02 5.48 -9.39
CA PRO A 208 -6.23 5.73 -10.82
C PRO A 208 -5.66 7.03 -11.35
N ILE A 209 -5.55 8.08 -10.52
CA ILE A 209 -4.95 9.36 -10.91
C ILE A 209 -3.48 9.19 -11.32
N LEU A 210 -2.82 8.09 -10.92
CA LEU A 210 -1.49 7.72 -11.40
C LEU A 210 -1.45 7.40 -12.90
N PHE A 211 -2.59 7.16 -13.55
CA PHE A 211 -2.70 6.63 -14.93
C PHE A 211 -3.17 7.63 -15.98
N THR A 212 -3.23 8.92 -15.67
CA THR A 212 -3.48 9.96 -16.70
C THR A 212 -2.24 10.26 -17.55
N TYR A 213 -1.32 9.30 -17.71
CA TYR A 213 -0.11 9.43 -18.52
C TYR A 213 -0.32 9.09 -20.00
#